data_AF-A0A7Z6ZU66-F1
#
_entry.id   AF-A0A7Z6ZU66-F1
#
_cell.length_a   1.000
_cell.length_b   1.000
_cell.length_c   1.000
_cell.angle_alpha   90.00
_cell.angle_beta   90.00
_cell.angle_gamma   90.00
#
_symmetry.space_group_name_H-M   'P 1'
#
loop_
_entity.id
_entity.type
_entity.pdbx_description
1 polymer ?
#
loop_
_entity_poly.entity_id
_entity_poly.type
_entity_poly.pdbx_seq_one_letter_code
_entity_poly.pdbx_strand_id
1 'polypeptide(L)'
;MSNDNINTKIESFDVIRNKSHTGMKSKVELPDLEECMYRLRLLSGEHKISHVMRWLGVSATTYANWKRRGNVNYSTLVEGLLRNGISLDWFFAPNQRLHYPQPGELGEVRPGYDNRVFVDKTLAGLALAEPILKQNGVPVTEATKRVMLDTFMLERSNVLDIKTALEQVGKALAVAMSGPQQEP
;
A
#
# COMPACT_ATOMS: atom_id res chain seq x y z
N MET A 1 18.87 54.35 54.04
CA MET A 1 19.11 54.58 52.60
C MET A 1 20.42 53.93 52.24
N SER A 2 20.36 52.71 51.68
CA SER A 2 21.46 52.01 51.03
C SER A 2 20.88 51.24 49.86
N ASN A 3 21.49 51.43 48.70
CA ASN A 3 21.21 50.72 47.46
C ASN A 3 21.83 49.32 47.55
N ASP A 4 21.03 48.27 47.32
CA ASP A 4 21.52 46.99 46.84
C ASP A 4 20.68 46.54 45.65
N ASN A 5 21.30 46.66 44.47
CA ASN A 5 20.82 46.22 43.18
C ASN A 5 20.97 44.68 43.12
N ILE A 6 19.89 43.94 43.35
CA ILE A 6 19.87 42.51 43.04
C ILE A 6 19.32 42.34 41.63
N ASN A 7 20.25 42.18 40.70
CA ASN A 7 20.05 41.83 39.31
C ASN A 7 19.51 40.39 39.20
N THR A 8 18.19 40.20 39.25
CA THR A 8 17.55 38.93 38.91
C THR A 8 17.63 38.71 37.40
N LYS A 9 18.65 37.95 36.98
CA LYS A 9 18.70 37.24 35.71
C LYS A 9 17.41 36.42 35.53
N ILE A 10 16.50 36.90 34.69
CA ILE A 10 15.47 36.04 34.08
C ILE A 10 16.16 35.41 32.86
N GLU A 11 16.84 34.28 33.08
CA GLU A 11 17.30 33.42 31.99
C GLU A 11 16.06 32.77 31.37
N SER A 12 15.64 33.32 30.23
CA SER A 12 14.61 32.78 29.35
C SER A 12 15.00 31.38 28.87
N PHE A 13 14.40 30.36 29.49
CA PHE A 13 14.62 28.94 29.24
C PHE A 13 13.87 28.38 28.00
N ASP A 14 13.56 29.20 26.99
CA ASP A 14 12.63 28.82 25.91
C ASP A 14 13.14 29.09 24.49
N VAL A 15 14.42 28.80 24.19
CA VAL A 15 14.94 28.90 22.81
C VAL A 15 15.55 27.59 22.26
N ILE A 16 15.59 26.50 23.04
CA ILE A 16 16.24 25.24 22.60
C ILE A 16 15.24 24.10 22.39
N ARG A 17 14.12 24.34 21.70
CA ARG A 17 13.16 23.26 21.34
C ARG A 17 12.77 23.17 19.86
N ASN A 18 13.42 23.90 18.96
CA ASN A 18 13.29 23.69 17.51
C ASN A 18 14.62 23.28 16.88
N LYS A 19 15.24 22.21 17.41
CA LYS A 19 16.16 21.43 16.58
C LYS A 19 15.30 20.47 15.77
N SER A 20 15.18 20.73 14.47
CA SER A 20 14.67 19.75 13.52
C SER A 20 15.37 18.43 13.79
N HIS A 21 14.61 17.38 14.10
CA HIS A 21 15.14 16.04 14.12
C HIS A 21 15.78 15.83 12.74
N THR A 22 17.10 15.74 12.70
CA THR A 22 17.84 15.30 11.52
C THR A 22 17.26 13.96 11.15
N GLY A 23 16.41 13.96 10.12
CA GLY A 23 15.64 12.81 9.69
C GLY A 23 16.58 11.62 9.55
N MET A 24 16.23 10.53 10.21
CA MET A 24 16.82 9.24 9.95
C MET A 24 16.78 9.06 8.43
N LYS A 25 17.96 9.00 7.78
CA LYS A 25 18.02 8.78 6.33
C LYS A 25 17.40 7.42 6.08
N SER A 26 16.14 7.41 5.66
CA SER A 26 15.47 6.21 5.21
C SER A 26 16.34 5.60 4.12
N LYS A 27 16.78 4.35 4.31
CA LYS A 27 17.49 3.55 3.28
C LYS A 27 16.54 3.05 2.19
N VAL A 28 15.27 3.48 2.21
CA VAL A 28 14.33 3.14 1.14
C VAL A 28 14.72 3.93 -0.10
N GLU A 29 15.26 3.24 -1.09
CA GLU A 29 15.51 3.79 -2.42
C GLU A 29 14.18 4.10 -3.07
N LEU A 30 13.82 5.38 -3.06
CA LEU A 30 12.66 5.88 -3.80
C LEU A 30 13.02 6.01 -5.29
N PRO A 31 12.05 5.84 -6.20
CA PRO A 31 12.28 6.05 -7.62
C PRO A 31 12.75 7.48 -7.87
N ASP A 32 13.75 7.61 -8.73
CA ASP A 32 14.25 8.90 -9.18
C ASP A 32 13.27 9.55 -10.18
N LEU A 33 13.64 10.72 -10.70
CA LEU A 33 12.80 11.45 -11.65
C LEU A 33 12.53 10.66 -12.94
N GLU A 34 13.52 9.93 -13.45
CA GLU A 34 13.39 9.20 -14.70
C GLU A 34 12.41 8.05 -14.52
N GLU A 35 12.60 7.26 -13.46
CA GLU A 35 11.74 6.13 -13.11
C GLU A 35 10.31 6.60 -12.80
N CYS A 36 10.15 7.70 -12.06
CA CYS A 36 8.83 8.29 -11.82
C CYS A 36 8.14 8.66 -13.12
N MET A 37 8.83 9.34 -14.03
CA MET A 37 8.24 9.76 -15.30
C MET A 37 7.95 8.58 -16.23
N TYR A 38 8.78 7.54 -16.21
CA TYR A 38 8.53 6.30 -16.94
C TYR A 38 7.24 5.64 -16.45
N ARG A 39 7.10 5.42 -15.14
CA ARG A 39 5.88 4.84 -14.53
C ARG A 39 4.64 5.68 -14.81
N LEU A 40 4.76 7.01 -14.71
CA LEU A 40 3.64 7.92 -15.01
C LEU A 40 3.18 7.83 -16.46
N ARG A 41 4.09 7.68 -17.43
CA ARG A 41 3.73 7.48 -18.84
C ARG A 41 2.98 6.17 -19.07
N LEU A 42 3.39 5.10 -18.40
CA LEU A 42 2.70 3.81 -18.46
C LEU A 42 1.27 3.92 -17.92
N LEU A 43 1.10 4.60 -16.78
CA LEU A 43 -0.20 4.77 -16.15
C LEU A 43 -1.13 5.70 -16.92
N SER A 44 -0.60 6.81 -17.44
CA SER A 44 -1.41 7.79 -18.16
C SER A 44 -1.67 7.41 -19.61
N GLY A 45 -0.88 6.48 -20.19
CA GLY A 45 -0.89 6.17 -21.61
C GLY A 45 -0.36 7.31 -22.51
N GLU A 46 0.34 8.30 -21.93
CA GLU A 46 0.77 9.50 -22.63
C GLU A 46 2.27 9.46 -22.94
N HIS A 47 2.65 9.88 -24.15
CA HIS A 47 4.05 9.96 -24.54
C HIS A 47 4.66 11.35 -24.30
N LYS A 48 3.83 12.40 -24.30
CA LYS A 48 4.27 13.78 -24.13
C LYS A 48 4.28 14.16 -22.66
N ILE A 49 5.41 14.68 -22.17
CA ILE A 49 5.57 15.09 -20.76
C ILE A 49 4.49 16.08 -20.34
N SER A 50 4.16 17.07 -21.17
CA SER A 50 3.12 18.05 -20.87
C SER A 50 1.75 17.41 -20.65
N HIS A 51 1.44 16.31 -21.35
CA HIS A 51 0.20 15.57 -21.18
C HIS A 51 0.24 14.72 -19.91
N VAL A 52 1.36 14.04 -19.64
CA VAL A 52 1.57 13.31 -18.38
C VAL A 52 1.38 14.22 -17.17
N MET A 53 1.98 15.42 -17.21
CA MET A 53 1.84 16.41 -16.14
C MET A 53 0.40 16.90 -16.01
N ARG A 54 -0.31 17.13 -17.12
CA ARG A 54 -1.73 17.51 -17.10
C ARG A 54 -2.60 16.41 -16.51
N TRP A 55 -2.37 15.15 -16.90
CA TRP A 55 -3.07 13.97 -16.37
C TRP A 55 -2.84 13.81 -14.87
N LEU A 56 -1.60 14.02 -14.42
CA LEU A 56 -1.26 14.05 -12.99
C LEU A 56 -1.86 15.27 -12.26
N GLY A 57 -2.36 16.26 -13.01
CA GLY A 57 -2.98 17.47 -12.46
C GLY A 57 -1.98 18.52 -11.98
N VAL A 58 -0.79 18.55 -12.59
CA VAL A 58 0.30 19.47 -12.25
C VAL A 58 0.69 20.33 -13.46
N SER A 59 1.17 21.54 -13.19
CA SER A 59 1.57 22.46 -14.25
C SER A 59 2.83 21.96 -14.98
N ALA A 60 2.96 22.31 -16.27
CA ALA A 60 4.17 22.01 -17.03
C ALA A 60 5.44 22.68 -16.43
N THR A 61 5.29 23.82 -15.75
CA THR A 61 6.38 24.50 -15.04
C THR A 61 6.92 23.68 -13.86
N THR A 62 6.08 22.83 -13.25
CA THR A 62 6.48 21.93 -12.17
C THR A 62 7.51 20.90 -12.65
N TYR A 63 7.34 20.37 -13.87
CA TYR A 63 8.30 19.44 -14.44
C TYR A 63 9.68 20.06 -14.65
N ALA A 64 9.73 21.30 -15.17
CA ALA A 64 11.00 22.01 -15.35
C ALA A 64 11.74 22.18 -14.02
N ASN A 65 11.02 22.44 -12.94
CA ASN A 65 11.57 22.51 -11.59
C ASN A 65 12.09 21.15 -11.09
N TRP A 66 11.36 20.06 -11.33
CA TRP A 66 11.79 18.70 -10.97
C TRP A 66 13.06 18.31 -11.73
N LYS A 67 13.08 18.53 -13.04
CA LYS A 67 14.23 18.27 -13.91
C LYS A 67 15.47 19.04 -13.47
N ARG A 68 15.32 20.33 -13.16
CA ARG A 68 16.44 21.17 -12.68
C ARG A 68 17.00 20.68 -11.34
N ARG A 69 16.16 20.13 -10.46
CA ARG A 69 16.57 19.63 -9.14
C ARG A 69 17.00 18.16 -9.14
N GLY A 70 16.75 17.43 -10.24
CA GLY A 70 16.98 15.98 -10.33
C GLY A 70 16.09 15.16 -9.38
N ASN A 71 14.97 15.72 -8.90
CA ASN A 71 14.09 15.04 -7.94
C ASN A 71 12.63 15.49 -8.13
N VAL A 72 11.70 14.60 -7.78
CA VAL A 72 10.26 14.81 -7.81
C VAL A 72 9.80 15.40 -6.47
N ASN A 73 8.78 16.26 -6.52
CA ASN A 73 8.04 16.62 -5.32
C ASN A 73 7.02 15.51 -5.00
N TYR A 74 7.33 14.67 -4.02
CA TYR A 74 6.47 13.54 -3.64
C TYR A 74 5.08 13.97 -3.18
N SER A 75 4.90 15.13 -2.54
CA SER A 75 3.56 15.59 -2.15
C SER A 75 2.65 15.75 -3.37
N THR A 76 3.13 16.45 -4.39
CA THR A 76 2.34 16.69 -5.61
C THR A 76 2.16 15.42 -6.43
N LEU A 77 3.16 14.54 -6.46
CA LEU A 77 3.07 13.24 -7.12
C LEU A 77 2.01 12.35 -6.45
N VAL A 78 2.08 12.20 -5.12
CA VAL A 78 1.15 11.37 -4.35
C VAL A 78 -0.28 11.88 -4.50
N GLU A 79 -0.51 13.19 -4.39
CA GLU A 79 -1.84 13.77 -4.63
C GLU A 79 -2.40 13.43 -6.02
N GLY A 80 -1.56 13.53 -7.06
CA GLY A 80 -1.94 13.19 -8.42
C GLY A 80 -2.23 11.69 -8.61
N LEU A 81 -1.45 10.81 -7.99
CA LEU A 81 -1.67 9.36 -8.02
C LEU A 81 -2.98 8.98 -7.34
N LEU A 82 -3.24 9.52 -6.14
CA LEU A 82 -4.48 9.27 -5.39
C LEU A 82 -5.71 9.77 -6.15
N ARG A 83 -5.61 10.94 -6.80
CA ARG A 83 -6.71 11.48 -7.64
C ARG A 83 -7.07 10.54 -8.79
N ASN A 84 -6.08 9.83 -9.34
CA ASN A 84 -6.26 8.88 -10.42
C ASN A 84 -6.50 7.44 -9.93
N GLY A 85 -6.70 7.23 -8.61
CA GLY A 85 -6.95 5.91 -8.03
C GLY A 85 -5.76 4.95 -8.13
N ILE A 86 -4.53 5.46 -8.24
CA ILE A 86 -3.33 4.64 -8.38
C ILE A 86 -2.79 4.23 -7.00
N SER A 87 -2.51 2.94 -6.85
CA SER A 87 -1.86 2.39 -5.66
C SER A 87 -0.45 2.96 -5.49
N LEU A 88 -0.18 3.53 -4.31
CA LEU A 88 1.16 4.03 -3.96
C LEU A 88 2.15 2.89 -3.78
N ASP A 89 1.70 1.75 -3.28
CA ASP A 89 2.52 0.54 -3.13
C ASP A 89 3.06 0.11 -4.49
N TRP A 90 2.19 0.04 -5.49
CA TRP A 90 2.58 -0.28 -6.86
C TRP A 90 3.53 0.80 -7.42
N PHE A 91 3.22 2.08 -7.21
CA PHE A 91 4.00 3.16 -7.80
C PHE A 91 5.40 3.29 -7.20
N PHE A 92 5.58 3.13 -5.89
CA PHE A 92 6.86 3.34 -5.23
C PHE A 92 7.62 2.03 -4.98
N ALA A 93 6.91 0.93 -4.77
CA ALA A 93 7.50 -0.34 -4.34
C ALA A 93 6.86 -1.54 -5.06
N PRO A 94 6.84 -1.58 -6.41
CA PRO A 94 6.07 -2.58 -7.18
C PRO A 94 6.47 -4.03 -6.90
N ASN A 95 7.72 -4.26 -6.50
CA ASN A 95 8.27 -5.59 -6.21
C ASN A 95 8.44 -5.84 -4.70
N GLN A 96 7.94 -4.95 -3.84
CA GLN A 96 8.02 -5.11 -2.40
C GLN A 96 6.64 -5.41 -1.83
N ARG A 97 6.60 -6.40 -0.93
CA ARG A 97 5.40 -6.65 -0.14
C ARG A 97 5.37 -5.68 1.04
N LEU A 98 4.69 -4.56 0.87
CA LEU A 98 4.47 -3.61 1.95
C LEU A 98 3.52 -4.18 3.00
N HIS A 99 3.86 -3.96 4.27
CA HIS A 99 3.00 -4.30 5.39
C HIS A 99 1.82 -3.32 5.40
N TYR A 100 0.61 -3.89 5.35
CA TYR A 100 -0.63 -3.13 5.48
C TYR A 100 -1.17 -3.38 6.89
N PRO A 101 -1.14 -2.37 7.77
CA PRO A 101 -1.55 -2.55 9.16
C PRO A 101 -2.99 -3.03 9.23
N GLN A 102 -3.22 -4.03 10.06
CA GLN A 102 -4.55 -4.50 10.41
C GLN A 102 -5.18 -3.56 11.43
N PRO A 103 -6.52 -3.48 11.50
CA PRO A 103 -7.20 -2.63 12.49
C PRO A 103 -6.75 -2.88 13.93
N GLY A 104 -6.42 -4.13 14.29
CA GLY A 104 -5.92 -4.49 15.62
C GLY A 104 -4.47 -4.04 15.91
N GLU A 105 -3.70 -3.65 14.89
CA GLU A 105 -2.35 -3.10 15.02
C GLU A 105 -2.36 -1.57 15.16
N LEU A 106 -3.52 -0.93 14.92
CA LEU A 106 -3.70 0.51 15.09
C LEU A 106 -3.97 0.79 16.57
N GLY A 107 -3.04 1.47 17.24
CA GLY A 107 -3.06 1.69 18.69
C GLY A 107 -4.34 2.34 19.26
N GLU A 108 -5.10 3.08 18.45
CA GLU A 108 -6.46 3.52 18.80
C GLU A 108 -7.35 3.31 17.57
N VAL A 109 -8.23 2.30 17.64
CA VAL A 109 -9.24 2.07 16.60
C VAL A 109 -10.21 3.23 16.64
N ARG A 110 -10.08 4.17 15.70
CA ARG A 110 -11.12 5.17 15.47
C ARG A 110 -12.41 4.41 15.12
N PRO A 111 -13.55 4.70 15.80
CA PRO A 111 -14.83 4.11 15.44
C PRO A 111 -15.18 4.55 14.01
N GLY A 112 -15.10 3.63 13.06
CA GLY A 112 -15.25 3.94 11.63
C GLY A 112 -14.40 3.09 10.69
N TYR A 113 -13.45 2.29 11.19
CA TYR A 113 -12.88 1.21 10.38
C TYR A 113 -13.97 0.16 10.18
N ASP A 114 -14.55 0.16 8.99
CA ASP A 114 -15.84 -0.44 8.72
C ASP A 114 -15.73 -1.97 8.69
N ASN A 115 -16.00 -2.62 9.83
CA ASN A 115 -16.13 -4.08 9.94
C ASN A 115 -17.07 -4.65 8.85
N ARG A 116 -18.02 -3.85 8.34
CA ARG A 116 -18.91 -4.28 7.25
C ARG A 116 -18.13 -4.58 5.97
N VAL A 117 -17.13 -3.78 5.62
CA VAL A 117 -16.30 -4.03 4.43
C VAL A 117 -15.54 -5.36 4.55
N PHE A 118 -15.04 -5.68 5.74
CA PHE A 118 -14.38 -6.96 5.98
C PHE A 118 -15.38 -8.12 5.87
N VAL A 119 -16.54 -8.01 6.52
CA VAL A 119 -17.62 -9.01 6.46
C VAL A 119 -18.10 -9.23 5.02
N ASP A 120 -18.33 -8.16 4.26
CA ASP A 120 -18.80 -8.22 2.87
C ASP A 120 -17.77 -8.90 1.96
N LYS A 121 -16.47 -8.59 2.14
CA LYS A 121 -15.39 -9.28 1.43
C LYS A 121 -15.30 -10.76 1.82
N THR A 122 -15.52 -11.10 3.08
CA THR A 122 -15.54 -12.50 3.51
C THR A 122 -16.69 -13.26 2.87
N LEU A 123 -17.89 -12.68 2.85
CA LEU A 123 -19.06 -13.27 2.21
C LEU A 123 -18.86 -13.44 0.69
N ALA A 124 -18.28 -12.44 0.02
CA ALA A 124 -17.97 -12.51 -1.41
C ALA A 124 -16.93 -13.61 -1.71
N GLY A 125 -15.87 -13.70 -0.89
CA GLY A 125 -14.83 -14.73 -1.03
C GLY A 125 -15.40 -16.14 -0.87
N LEU A 126 -16.27 -16.35 0.12
CA LEU A 126 -16.93 -17.65 0.32
C LEU A 126 -17.88 -18.01 -0.83
N ALA A 127 -18.64 -17.04 -1.33
CA ALA A 127 -19.56 -17.25 -2.46
C ALA A 127 -18.83 -17.69 -3.74
N LEU A 128 -17.57 -17.24 -3.94
CA LEU A 128 -16.73 -17.67 -5.06
C LEU A 128 -15.99 -18.99 -4.79
N ALA A 129 -15.56 -19.21 -3.55
CA ALA A 129 -14.78 -20.38 -3.17
C ALA A 129 -15.58 -21.69 -3.21
N GLU A 130 -16.81 -21.69 -2.68
CA GLU A 130 -17.60 -22.91 -2.54
C GLU A 130 -17.91 -23.61 -3.87
N PRO A 131 -18.32 -22.91 -4.95
CA PRO A 131 -18.51 -23.53 -6.26
C PRO A 131 -17.23 -24.18 -6.79
N ILE A 132 -16.08 -23.55 -6.60
CA ILE A 132 -14.78 -24.05 -7.09
C ILE A 132 -14.39 -25.32 -6.34
N LEU A 133 -14.54 -25.34 -5.00
CA LEU A 133 -14.29 -26.55 -4.21
C LEU A 133 -15.18 -27.71 -4.66
N LYS A 134 -16.49 -27.45 -4.84
CA LYS A 134 -17.45 -28.46 -5.33
C LYS A 134 -17.10 -28.97 -6.72
N GLN A 135 -16.72 -28.09 -7.65
CA GLN A 135 -16.32 -28.47 -9.01
C GLN A 135 -15.07 -29.36 -9.04
N ASN A 136 -14.14 -29.15 -8.09
CA ASN A 136 -12.91 -29.94 -8.00
C ASN A 136 -13.05 -31.16 -7.08
N GLY A 137 -14.26 -31.49 -6.61
CA GLY A 137 -14.50 -32.64 -5.71
C GLY A 137 -13.89 -32.48 -4.31
N VAL A 138 -13.52 -31.27 -3.92
CA VAL A 138 -12.93 -30.97 -2.62
C VAL A 138 -14.02 -30.81 -1.57
N PRO A 139 -13.97 -31.54 -0.44
CA PRO A 139 -14.92 -31.34 0.66
C PRO A 139 -14.94 -29.89 1.14
N VAL A 140 -16.14 -29.32 1.25
CA VAL A 140 -16.38 -27.97 1.73
C VAL A 140 -16.35 -27.98 3.25
N THR A 141 -15.14 -27.87 3.83
CA THR A 141 -14.87 -27.84 5.26
C THR A 141 -14.35 -26.47 5.67
N GLU A 142 -14.38 -26.15 6.96
CA GLU A 142 -13.81 -24.89 7.46
C GLU A 142 -12.33 -24.71 7.08
N ALA A 143 -11.56 -25.80 7.05
CA ALA A 143 -10.16 -25.77 6.65
C ALA A 143 -9.98 -25.40 5.17
N THR A 144 -10.76 -25.99 4.27
CA THR A 144 -10.67 -25.70 2.82
C THR A 144 -11.24 -24.33 2.49
N LYS A 145 -12.32 -23.91 3.16
CA LYS A 145 -12.85 -22.54 3.08
C LYS A 145 -11.82 -21.51 3.50
N ARG A 146 -11.09 -21.75 4.60
CA ARG A 146 -10.06 -20.83 5.09
C ARG A 146 -8.93 -20.63 4.08
N VAL A 147 -8.41 -21.72 3.49
CA VAL A 147 -7.34 -21.63 2.48
C VAL A 147 -7.80 -20.86 1.23
N MET A 148 -9.04 -21.09 0.79
CA MET A 148 -9.62 -20.33 -0.32
C MET A 148 -9.82 -18.85 0.04
N LEU A 149 -10.27 -18.56 1.27
CA LEU A 149 -10.47 -17.19 1.73
C LEU A 149 -9.14 -16.43 1.87
N ASP A 150 -8.11 -17.08 2.39
CA ASP A 150 -6.77 -16.50 2.48
C ASP A 150 -6.24 -16.17 1.09
N THR A 151 -6.46 -17.06 0.11
CA THR A 151 -6.12 -16.80 -1.30
C THR A 151 -6.92 -15.63 -1.87
N PHE A 152 -8.21 -15.56 -1.58
CA PHE A 152 -9.10 -14.48 -2.02
C PHE A 152 -8.63 -13.11 -1.46
N MET A 153 -8.29 -13.08 -0.17
CA MET A 153 -7.87 -11.85 0.52
C MET A 153 -6.44 -11.42 0.17
N LEU A 154 -5.64 -12.31 -0.41
CA LEU A 154 -4.28 -12.02 -0.90
C LEU A 154 -4.27 -11.33 -2.28
N GLU A 155 -5.42 -11.19 -2.95
CA GLU A 155 -5.53 -10.46 -4.21
C GLU A 155 -5.07 -9.01 -4.05
N ARG A 156 -3.90 -8.70 -4.61
CA ARG A 156 -3.33 -7.34 -4.60
C ARG A 156 -2.85 -6.86 -5.96
N SER A 157 -2.83 -7.72 -6.98
CA SER A 157 -2.28 -7.37 -8.29
C SER A 157 -3.09 -7.99 -9.43
N ASN A 158 -3.32 -7.20 -10.48
CA ASN A 158 -3.93 -7.62 -11.75
C ASN A 158 -3.09 -8.63 -12.56
N VAL A 159 -2.05 -9.23 -11.96
CA VAL A 159 -1.18 -10.20 -12.65
C VAL A 159 -1.87 -11.55 -12.78
N LEU A 160 -2.71 -11.92 -11.81
CA LEU A 160 -3.48 -13.14 -11.82
C LEU A 160 -4.91 -12.83 -11.41
N ASP A 161 -5.85 -13.12 -12.30
CA ASP A 161 -7.27 -13.03 -12.00
C ASP A 161 -7.64 -13.95 -10.83
N ILE A 162 -8.41 -13.45 -9.88
CA ILE A 162 -8.70 -14.13 -8.62
C ILE A 162 -9.43 -15.46 -8.81
N LYS A 163 -10.30 -15.53 -9.82
CA LYS A 163 -10.97 -16.78 -10.16
C LYS A 163 -9.95 -17.82 -10.60
N THR A 164 -8.98 -17.42 -11.41
CA THR A 164 -7.88 -18.31 -11.84
C THR A 164 -7.03 -18.75 -10.65
N ALA A 165 -6.69 -17.85 -9.72
CA ALA A 165 -5.95 -18.20 -8.51
C ALA A 165 -6.71 -19.22 -7.65
N LEU A 166 -8.00 -18.99 -7.39
CA LEU A 166 -8.85 -19.90 -6.62
C LEU A 166 -9.04 -21.26 -7.32
N GLU A 167 -9.15 -21.28 -8.65
CA GLU A 167 -9.23 -22.53 -9.42
C GLU A 167 -7.95 -23.36 -9.28
N GLN A 168 -6.76 -22.74 -9.32
CA GLN A 168 -5.50 -23.46 -9.13
C GLN A 168 -5.36 -23.98 -7.70
N VAL A 169 -5.78 -23.20 -6.70
CA VAL A 169 -5.82 -23.67 -5.31
C VAL A 169 -6.81 -24.81 -5.12
N GLY A 170 -8.00 -24.75 -5.73
CA GLY A 170 -8.98 -25.82 -5.73
C GLY A 170 -8.42 -27.13 -6.32
N LYS A 171 -7.72 -27.04 -7.45
CA LYS A 171 -7.03 -28.20 -8.06
C LYS A 171 -5.90 -28.73 -7.18
N ALA A 172 -5.11 -27.85 -6.59
CA ALA A 172 -4.02 -28.24 -5.69
C ALA A 172 -4.55 -28.95 -4.42
N LEU A 173 -5.63 -28.44 -3.83
CA LEU A 173 -6.32 -29.07 -2.71
C LEU A 173 -6.87 -30.45 -3.10
N ALA A 174 -7.49 -30.57 -4.29
CA ALA A 174 -7.96 -31.85 -4.79
C ALA A 174 -6.80 -32.86 -4.89
N VAL A 175 -5.67 -32.48 -5.49
CA VAL A 175 -4.48 -33.34 -5.61
C VAL A 175 -3.92 -33.71 -4.23
N ALA A 176 -3.77 -32.75 -3.32
CA ALA A 176 -3.23 -32.99 -1.98
C ALA A 176 -4.13 -33.90 -1.12
N MET A 177 -5.44 -33.89 -1.37
CA MET A 177 -6.39 -34.77 -0.71
C MET A 177 -6.54 -36.13 -1.43
N SER A 178 -6.04 -36.25 -2.66
CA SER A 178 -6.16 -37.45 -3.51
C SER A 178 -4.91 -38.35 -3.49
N GLY A 179 -3.83 -38.03 -2.77
CA GLY A 179 -2.75 -39.00 -2.59
C GLY A 179 -1.66 -38.62 -1.58
N PRO A 180 -0.82 -39.60 -1.16
CA PRO A 180 -1.02 -41.05 -1.10
C PRO A 180 -1.49 -41.52 0.29
N GLN A 181 -2.24 -42.63 0.32
CA GLN A 181 -2.33 -43.48 1.51
C GLN A 181 -0.90 -43.78 1.98
N GLN A 182 -0.64 -43.56 3.28
CA GLN A 182 0.52 -44.10 3.95
C GLN A 182 0.51 -45.62 3.75
N GLU A 183 1.45 -46.14 2.93
CA GLU A 183 1.75 -47.57 2.96
C GLU A 183 2.46 -47.89 4.29
N PRO A 184 2.08 -48.99 4.96
CA PRO A 184 2.58 -49.39 6.28
C PRO A 184 4.04 -49.83 6.29
#